data_AF-A0A4Q2TEP9-F1
#
_entry.id   AF-A0A4Q2TEP9-F1
#
_cell.length_a   1.000
_cell.length_b   1.000
_cell.length_c   1.000
_cell.angle_alpha   90.00
_cell.angle_beta   90.00
_cell.angle_gamma   90.00
#
_symmetry.space_group_name_H-M   'P 1'
#
loop_
_entity.id
_entity.type
_entity.pdbx_description
1 polymer ?
#
loop_
_entity_poly.entity_id
_entity_poly.type
_entity_poly.pdbx_seq_one_letter_code
_entity_poly.pdbx_strand_id
1 'polypeptide(L)'
;MRYLLALPFFLAAPVAASDRSELAAEEIASCLGAAAAGGARDCIGTIASACQKGVNGGDKGSPADCLNKEAEAWMAVAENRLEALRKRLKPALVDAVEASQRAFTAYRTAQCDATGEFFSQYSGTASTGWQATCLRDTAAQRAISLDDWAMRMEDFE
;
A
#
# COMPACT_ATOMS: atom_id res chain seq x y z
N MET A 1 2.28 -13.95 -56.71
CA MET A 1 1.20 -13.50 -55.79
C MET A 1 1.65 -13.82 -54.38
N ARG A 2 1.94 -12.80 -53.56
CA ARG A 2 2.47 -12.94 -52.20
C ARG A 2 1.55 -12.09 -51.31
N TYR A 3 0.59 -12.73 -50.65
CA TYR A 3 -0.36 -12.05 -49.77
C TYR A 3 0.32 -11.79 -48.42
N LEU A 4 0.54 -10.51 -48.11
CA LEU A 4 0.94 -10.05 -46.78
C LEU A 4 -0.33 -9.92 -45.93
N LEU A 5 -0.55 -10.89 -45.04
CA LEU A 5 -1.56 -10.79 -43.98
C LEU A 5 -1.00 -9.91 -42.85
N ALA A 6 -1.52 -8.68 -42.74
CA ALA A 6 -1.25 -7.80 -41.60
C ALA A 6 -2.21 -8.17 -40.45
N LEU A 7 -1.65 -8.67 -39.35
CA LEU A 7 -2.38 -8.98 -38.12
C LEU A 7 -2.53 -7.68 -37.29
N PRO A 8 -3.74 -7.25 -36.91
CA PRO A 8 -3.92 -6.08 -36.06
C PRO A 8 -3.59 -6.43 -34.60
N PHE A 9 -2.59 -5.74 -34.05
CA PHE A 9 -2.19 -5.85 -32.64
C PHE A 9 -3.18 -5.06 -31.78
N PHE A 10 -4.16 -5.75 -31.17
CA PHE A 10 -5.07 -5.14 -30.20
C PHE A 10 -4.31 -4.90 -28.88
N LEU A 11 -3.97 -3.64 -28.61
CA LEU A 11 -3.51 -3.18 -27.30
C LEU A 11 -4.71 -3.13 -26.33
N ALA A 12 -4.91 -4.19 -25.56
CA ALA A 12 -5.82 -4.17 -24.43
C ALA A 12 -5.17 -3.36 -23.28
N ALA A 13 -5.63 -2.13 -23.05
CA ALA A 13 -5.20 -1.33 -21.92
C ALA A 13 -5.93 -1.78 -20.64
N PRO A 14 -5.23 -2.01 -19.51
CA PRO A 14 -5.86 -2.32 -18.23
C PRO A 14 -6.28 -1.00 -17.56
N VAL A 15 -7.58 -0.70 -17.51
CA VAL A 15 -8.08 0.62 -17.00
C VAL A 15 -8.83 0.54 -15.65
N ALA A 16 -9.07 -0.63 -15.05
CA ALA A 16 -10.00 -0.75 -13.90
C ALA A 16 -9.37 -1.03 -12.52
N ALA A 17 -8.04 -1.11 -12.42
CA ALA A 17 -7.34 -1.39 -11.15
C ALA A 17 -6.90 -0.11 -10.42
N SER A 18 -6.50 0.93 -11.16
CA SER A 18 -5.98 2.18 -10.59
C SER A 18 -7.03 2.97 -9.80
N ASP A 19 -8.24 3.13 -10.34
CA ASP A 19 -9.32 3.92 -9.72
C ASP A 19 -9.67 3.46 -8.29
N ARG A 20 -9.73 2.14 -8.07
CA ARG A 20 -10.12 1.61 -6.75
C ARG A 20 -9.02 1.73 -5.70
N SER A 21 -7.76 1.62 -6.12
CA SER A 21 -6.61 1.84 -5.24
C SER A 21 -6.50 3.30 -4.84
N GLU A 22 -6.75 4.22 -5.77
CA GLU A 22 -6.70 5.66 -5.53
C GLU A 22 -7.79 6.11 -4.55
N LEU A 23 -9.03 5.64 -4.71
CA LEU A 23 -10.12 5.90 -3.76
C LEU A 23 -9.80 5.39 -2.34
N ALA A 24 -9.22 4.19 -2.24
CA ALA A 24 -8.80 3.62 -0.96
C ALA A 24 -7.65 4.42 -0.33
N ALA A 25 -6.71 4.91 -1.13
CA ALA A 25 -5.65 5.79 -0.66
C ALA A 25 -6.20 7.12 -0.14
N GLU A 26 -7.23 7.67 -0.80
CA GLU A 26 -7.92 8.89 -0.36
C GLU A 26 -8.65 8.67 0.97
N GLU A 27 -9.30 7.52 1.17
CA GLU A 27 -9.93 7.17 2.46
C GLU A 27 -8.91 7.14 3.61
N ILE A 28 -7.74 6.53 3.40
CA ILE A 28 -6.65 6.55 4.38
C ILE A 28 -6.15 7.97 4.61
N ALA A 29 -5.91 8.74 3.55
CA ALA A 29 -5.42 10.11 3.67
C ALA A 29 -6.41 11.01 4.45
N SER A 30 -7.71 10.80 4.23
CA SER A 30 -8.78 11.47 4.98
C SER A 30 -8.75 11.06 6.46
N CYS A 31 -8.57 9.76 6.75
CA CYS A 31 -8.42 9.29 8.12
C CYS A 31 -7.21 9.91 8.83
N LEU A 32 -6.05 9.94 8.16
CA LEU A 32 -4.83 10.56 8.70
C LEU A 32 -5.05 12.04 9.01
N GLY A 33 -5.73 12.78 8.13
CA GLY A 33 -6.04 14.19 8.35
C GLY A 33 -7.03 14.45 9.49
N ALA A 34 -7.90 13.49 9.80
CA ALA A 34 -8.85 13.57 10.92
C ALA A 34 -8.27 13.06 12.25
N ALA A 35 -7.18 12.30 12.21
CA ALA A 35 -6.57 11.70 13.38
C ALA A 35 -5.97 12.77 14.30
N ALA A 36 -6.21 12.64 15.61
CA ALA A 36 -5.50 13.45 16.60
C ALA A 36 -4.00 13.12 16.60
N ALA A 37 -3.17 13.98 17.20
CA ALA A 37 -1.73 13.70 17.35
C ALA A 37 -1.51 12.33 18.01
N GLY A 38 -0.80 11.43 17.32
CA GLY A 38 -0.58 10.04 17.75
C GLY A 38 -1.66 9.03 17.34
N GLY A 39 -2.79 9.49 16.77
CA GLY A 39 -3.92 8.66 16.33
C GLY A 39 -3.79 8.10 14.91
N ALA A 40 -2.71 8.38 14.19
CA ALA A 40 -2.51 7.89 12.82
C ALA A 40 -2.58 6.36 12.70
N ARG A 41 -2.27 5.63 13.77
CA ARG A 41 -2.40 4.16 13.84
C ARG A 41 -3.84 3.68 13.89
N ASP A 42 -4.80 4.51 14.30
CA ASP A 42 -6.22 4.16 14.34
C ASP A 42 -6.81 4.01 12.92
N CYS A 43 -6.12 4.55 11.91
CA CYS A 43 -6.46 4.35 10.50
C CYS A 43 -6.11 2.95 9.99
N ILE A 44 -5.30 2.17 10.72
CA ILE A 44 -4.93 0.82 10.32
C ILE A 44 -6.14 -0.10 10.55
N GLY A 45 -6.52 -0.82 9.50
CA GLY A 45 -7.61 -1.79 9.50
C GLY A 45 -8.95 -1.22 9.06
N THR A 46 -9.09 0.08 8.76
CA THR A 46 -10.39 0.69 8.43
C THR A 46 -10.97 0.10 7.14
N ILE A 47 -10.17 0.07 6.07
CA ILE A 47 -10.54 -0.52 4.77
C ILE A 47 -10.72 -2.03 4.91
N ALA A 48 -9.76 -2.74 5.53
CA ALA A 48 -9.85 -4.17 5.67
C ALA A 48 -11.10 -4.59 6.47
N SER A 49 -11.43 -3.87 7.54
CA SER A 49 -12.61 -4.15 8.37
C SER A 49 -13.92 -3.94 7.60
N ALA A 50 -14.01 -2.87 6.81
CA ALA A 50 -15.18 -2.64 5.95
C ALA A 50 -15.33 -3.74 4.89
N CYS A 51 -14.23 -4.10 4.22
CA CYS A 51 -14.20 -5.17 3.24
C CYS A 51 -14.57 -6.55 3.84
N GLN A 52 -14.05 -6.87 5.02
CA GLN A 52 -14.32 -8.16 5.69
C GLN A 52 -15.78 -8.31 6.10
N LYS A 53 -16.47 -7.21 6.46
CA LYS A 53 -17.92 -7.25 6.71
C LYS A 53 -18.71 -7.69 5.46
N GLY A 54 -18.30 -7.24 4.27
CA GLY A 54 -18.88 -7.69 2.99
C GLY A 54 -18.60 -9.16 2.71
N VAL A 55 -17.36 -9.60 2.86
CA VAL A 55 -16.96 -11.02 2.70
C VAL A 55 -17.76 -11.94 3.64
N ASN A 56 -17.89 -11.56 4.91
CA ASN A 56 -18.69 -12.30 5.88
C ASN A 56 -20.20 -12.26 5.59
N GLY A 57 -20.66 -11.25 4.83
CA GLY A 57 -22.02 -11.11 4.33
C GLY A 57 -22.32 -11.93 3.07
N GLY A 58 -21.34 -12.68 2.54
CA GLY A 58 -21.50 -13.56 1.38
C GLY A 58 -20.86 -13.03 0.08
N ASP A 59 -20.18 -11.88 0.11
CA ASP A 59 -19.42 -11.39 -1.03
C ASP A 59 -18.26 -12.35 -1.37
N LYS A 60 -17.88 -12.39 -2.65
CA LYS A 60 -16.74 -13.20 -3.10
C LYS A 60 -15.42 -12.59 -2.62
N GLY A 61 -14.57 -13.39 -1.99
CA GLY A 61 -13.21 -13.01 -1.60
C GLY A 61 -12.74 -13.73 -0.34
N SER A 62 -11.51 -13.45 0.08
CA SER A 62 -10.95 -13.90 1.35
C SER A 62 -10.67 -12.73 2.30
N PRO A 63 -10.62 -12.97 3.63
CA PRO A 63 -10.17 -11.95 4.58
C PRO A 63 -8.76 -11.42 4.29
N ALA A 64 -7.88 -12.23 3.69
CA ALA A 64 -6.54 -11.84 3.28
C ALA A 64 -6.56 -10.86 2.10
N ASP A 65 -7.51 -11.00 1.16
CA ASP A 65 -7.66 -10.05 0.05
C ASP A 65 -8.02 -8.65 0.56
N CYS A 66 -8.83 -8.56 1.62
CA CYS A 66 -9.15 -7.28 2.25
C CYS A 66 -7.92 -6.62 2.88
N LEU A 67 -7.06 -7.41 3.53
CA LEU A 67 -5.79 -6.92 4.09
C LEU A 67 -4.83 -6.46 2.99
N ASN A 68 -4.71 -7.21 1.90
CA ASN A 68 -3.85 -6.85 0.77
C ASN A 68 -4.31 -5.58 0.07
N LYS A 69 -5.62 -5.40 -0.12
CA LYS A 69 -6.19 -4.14 -0.65
C LYS A 69 -5.80 -2.94 0.21
N GLU A 70 -5.89 -3.08 1.53
CA GLU A 70 -5.49 -2.01 2.42
C GLU A 70 -3.96 -1.78 2.39
N ALA A 71 -3.16 -2.84 2.28
CA ALA A 71 -1.70 -2.72 2.12
C ALA A 71 -1.32 -1.95 0.84
N GLU A 72 -2.01 -2.20 -0.27
CA GLU A 72 -1.84 -1.46 -1.52
C GLU A 72 -2.21 0.02 -1.36
N ALA A 73 -3.34 0.31 -0.70
CA ALA A 73 -3.77 1.67 -0.42
C ALA A 73 -2.76 2.43 0.46
N TRP A 74 -2.24 1.81 1.52
CA TRP A 74 -1.17 2.37 2.34
C TRP A 74 0.11 2.65 1.54
N MET A 75 0.43 1.80 0.56
CA MET A 75 1.58 2.04 -0.32
C MET A 75 1.38 3.19 -1.27
N ALA A 76 0.18 3.34 -1.84
CA ALA A 76 -0.17 4.50 -2.64
C ALA A 76 -0.06 5.79 -1.81
N VAL A 77 -0.50 5.78 -0.55
CA VAL A 77 -0.31 6.92 0.38
C VAL A 77 1.18 7.20 0.60
N ALA A 78 2.00 6.17 0.87
CA ALA A 78 3.45 6.34 1.04
C ALA A 78 4.11 6.95 -0.20
N GLU A 79 3.75 6.51 -1.40
CA GLU A 79 4.27 7.04 -2.67
C GLU A 79 3.83 8.48 -2.92
N ASN A 80 2.56 8.80 -2.64
CA ASN A 80 2.04 10.16 -2.73
C ASN A 80 2.75 11.11 -1.76
N ARG A 81 3.01 10.66 -0.53
CA ARG A 81 3.78 11.43 0.46
C ARG A 81 5.22 11.60 0.05
N LEU A 82 5.86 10.56 -0.46
CA LEU A 82 7.20 10.67 -1.02
C LEU A 82 7.27 11.72 -2.14
N GLU A 83 6.32 11.70 -3.08
CA GLU A 83 6.26 12.67 -4.17
C GLU A 83 6.06 14.11 -3.66
N ALA A 84 5.24 14.30 -2.63
CA ALA A 84 5.09 15.60 -1.98
C ALA A 84 6.38 16.06 -1.28
N LEU A 85 7.07 15.16 -0.58
CA LEU A 85 8.36 15.43 0.08
C LEU A 85 9.42 15.86 -0.95
N ARG A 86 9.53 15.15 -2.08
CA ARG A 86 10.53 15.43 -3.13
C ARG A 86 10.52 16.89 -3.59
N LYS A 87 9.35 17.53 -3.62
CA LYS A 87 9.16 18.93 -4.05
C LYS A 87 9.71 19.95 -3.05
N ARG A 88 9.93 19.55 -1.81
CA ARG A 88 10.37 20.40 -0.68
C ARG A 88 11.81 20.11 -0.23
N LEU A 89 12.31 18.90 -0.48
CA LEU A 89 13.61 18.46 -0.02
C LEU A 89 14.78 19.05 -0.84
N LYS A 90 15.92 19.25 -0.18
CA LYS A 90 17.20 19.52 -0.86
C LYS A 90 17.62 18.31 -1.70
N PRO A 91 18.32 18.49 -2.84
CA PRO A 91 18.66 17.38 -3.75
C PRO A 91 19.34 16.19 -3.07
N ALA A 92 20.34 16.43 -2.20
CA ALA A 92 21.03 15.36 -1.49
C ALA A 92 20.12 14.52 -0.56
N LEU A 93 19.04 15.13 -0.05
CA LEU A 93 18.08 14.45 0.80
C LEU A 93 17.00 13.73 -0.02
N VAL A 94 16.68 14.21 -1.23
CA VAL A 94 15.81 13.49 -2.18
C VAL A 94 16.40 12.11 -2.48
N ASP A 95 17.67 12.04 -2.86
CA ASP A 95 18.34 10.78 -3.20
C ASP A 95 18.33 9.79 -2.02
N ALA A 96 18.58 10.30 -0.80
CA ALA A 96 18.59 9.49 0.41
C ALA A 96 17.20 8.93 0.75
N VAL A 97 16.14 9.74 0.63
CA VAL A 97 14.77 9.32 0.91
C VAL A 97 14.27 8.33 -0.14
N GLU A 98 14.59 8.52 -1.42
CA GLU A 98 14.27 7.56 -2.47
C GLU A 98 15.01 6.23 -2.30
N ALA A 99 16.30 6.28 -1.93
CA ALA A 99 17.06 5.07 -1.61
C ALA A 99 16.45 4.32 -0.41
N SER A 100 16.04 5.07 0.62
CA SER A 100 15.31 4.52 1.77
C SER A 100 13.99 3.86 1.35
N GLN A 101 13.22 4.46 0.42
CA GLN A 101 11.98 3.86 -0.09
C GLN A 101 12.24 2.55 -0.84
N ARG A 102 13.23 2.52 -1.74
CA ARG A 102 13.59 1.30 -2.47
C ARG A 102 14.00 0.17 -1.53
N ALA A 103 14.86 0.48 -0.55
CA ALA A 103 15.28 -0.49 0.46
C ALA A 103 14.10 -0.98 1.32
N PHE A 104 13.19 -0.07 1.69
CA PHE A 104 11.98 -0.41 2.43
C PHE A 104 11.09 -1.39 1.66
N THR A 105 10.84 -1.18 0.36
CA THR A 105 10.01 -2.09 -0.45
C THR A 105 10.62 -3.48 -0.47
N ALA A 106 11.94 -3.60 -0.68
CA ALA A 106 12.63 -4.89 -0.67
C ALA A 106 12.55 -5.57 0.71
N TYR A 107 12.76 -4.80 1.79
CA TYR A 107 12.62 -5.29 3.16
C TYR A 107 11.21 -5.81 3.45
N ARG A 108 10.17 -5.03 3.11
CA ARG A 108 8.76 -5.41 3.36
C ARG A 108 8.45 -6.73 2.68
N THR A 109 8.80 -6.88 1.41
CA THR A 109 8.56 -8.12 0.66
C THR A 109 9.25 -9.29 1.36
N ALA A 110 10.56 -9.21 1.60
CA ALA A 110 11.31 -10.30 2.23
C ALA A 110 10.80 -10.65 3.64
N GLN A 111 10.50 -9.65 4.45
CA GLN A 111 10.00 -9.83 5.82
C GLN A 111 8.62 -10.49 5.84
N CYS A 112 7.71 -10.04 4.97
CA CYS A 112 6.34 -10.57 4.96
C CYS A 112 6.25 -11.93 4.28
N ASP A 113 7.08 -12.20 3.27
CA ASP A 113 7.21 -13.55 2.70
C ASP A 113 7.75 -14.53 3.74
N ALA A 114 8.79 -14.15 4.48
CA ALA A 114 9.31 -14.95 5.60
C ALA A 114 8.26 -15.17 6.69
N THR A 115 7.40 -14.17 6.96
CA THR A 115 6.29 -14.29 7.91
C THR A 115 5.26 -15.33 7.44
N GLY A 116 4.87 -15.26 6.16
CA GLY A 116 3.96 -16.24 5.57
C GLY A 116 4.54 -17.65 5.63
N GLU A 117 5.80 -17.82 5.22
CA GLU A 117 6.49 -19.11 5.24
C GLU A 117 6.62 -19.66 6.66
N PHE A 118 7.00 -18.82 7.63
CA PHE A 118 7.10 -19.25 9.02
C PHE A 118 5.76 -19.78 9.54
N PHE A 119 4.66 -19.04 9.32
CA PHE A 119 3.35 -19.46 9.81
C PHE A 119 2.70 -20.57 8.98
N SER A 120 3.15 -20.83 7.75
CA SER A 120 2.68 -21.97 6.95
C SER A 120 2.97 -23.30 7.65
N GLN A 121 4.08 -23.37 8.38
CA GLN A 121 4.52 -24.53 9.17
C GLN A 121 3.61 -24.84 10.37
N TYR A 122 2.79 -23.87 10.82
CA TYR A 122 1.96 -24.00 12.04
C TYR A 122 0.46 -23.84 11.81
N SER A 123 0.06 -23.10 10.77
CA SER A 123 -1.32 -22.61 10.63
C SER A 123 -1.97 -22.95 9.29
N GLY A 124 -1.29 -23.71 8.42
CA GLY A 124 -1.82 -24.11 7.12
C GLY A 124 -2.26 -22.92 6.29
N THR A 125 -3.50 -22.92 5.80
CA THR A 125 -4.05 -21.85 4.94
C THR A 125 -4.19 -20.49 5.63
N ALA A 126 -4.20 -20.45 6.97
CA ALA A 126 -4.23 -19.19 7.72
C ALA A 126 -2.92 -18.39 7.62
N SER A 127 -1.82 -19.02 7.17
CA SER A 127 -0.53 -18.35 6.89
C SER A 127 -0.64 -17.15 5.94
N THR A 128 -1.57 -17.23 4.98
CA THR A 128 -1.83 -16.13 4.02
C THR A 128 -2.37 -14.87 4.72
N GLY A 129 -3.14 -15.03 5.80
CA GLY A 129 -3.61 -13.91 6.62
C GLY A 129 -2.48 -13.24 7.43
N TRP A 130 -1.49 -14.02 7.89
CA TRP A 130 -0.31 -13.49 8.60
C TRP A 130 0.60 -12.69 7.66
N GLN A 131 0.85 -13.20 6.45
CA GLN A 131 1.58 -12.45 5.42
C GLN A 131 0.85 -11.15 5.06
N ALA A 132 -0.47 -11.21 4.81
CA ALA A 132 -1.25 -10.04 4.44
C ALA A 132 -1.32 -8.98 5.55
N THR A 133 -1.40 -9.42 6.82
CA THR A 133 -1.30 -8.54 7.99
C THR A 133 0.06 -7.84 8.05
N CYS A 134 1.16 -8.58 7.86
CA CYS A 134 2.49 -8.00 7.79
C CYS A 134 2.60 -6.94 6.69
N LEU A 135 2.08 -7.23 5.50
CA LEU A 135 2.10 -6.31 4.36
C LEU A 135 1.39 -5.01 4.70
N ARG A 136 0.16 -5.09 5.24
CA ARG A 136 -0.64 -3.94 5.65
C ARG A 136 0.07 -3.10 6.71
N ASP A 137 0.49 -3.73 7.81
CA ASP A 137 1.05 -3.00 8.96
C ASP A 137 2.37 -2.33 8.61
N THR A 138 3.22 -3.00 7.83
CA THR A 138 4.50 -2.46 7.39
C THR A 138 4.31 -1.31 6.40
N ALA A 139 3.36 -1.42 5.46
CA ALA A 139 3.00 -0.34 4.54
C ALA A 139 2.46 0.88 5.29
N ALA A 140 1.56 0.66 6.25
CA ALA A 140 1.00 1.72 7.08
C ALA A 140 2.07 2.46 7.88
N GLN A 141 2.99 1.73 8.53
CA GLN A 141 4.09 2.34 9.28
C GLN A 141 4.96 3.24 8.40
N ARG A 142 5.22 2.83 7.16
CA ARG A 142 5.99 3.65 6.22
C ARG A 142 5.24 4.92 5.80
N ALA A 143 3.96 4.78 5.45
CA ALA A 143 3.13 5.93 5.10
C ALA A 143 3.06 6.95 6.24
N ILE A 144 2.82 6.48 7.47
CA ILE A 144 2.77 7.31 8.68
C ILE A 144 4.12 7.99 8.93
N SER A 145 5.24 7.30 8.74
CA SER A 145 6.57 7.91 8.88
C SER A 145 6.83 9.01 7.86
N LEU A 146 6.39 8.85 6.61
CA LEU A 146 6.57 9.86 5.56
C LEU A 146 5.64 11.06 5.78
N ASP A 147 4.43 10.81 6.28
CA ASP A 147 3.47 11.83 6.69
C ASP A 147 4.01 12.67 7.87
N ASP A 148 4.56 12.02 8.91
CA ASP A 148 5.19 12.68 10.06
C ASP A 148 6.39 13.55 9.64
N TRP A 149 7.22 13.09 8.70
CA TRP A 149 8.28 13.92 8.14
C TRP A 149 7.73 15.13 7.38
N ALA A 150 6.65 14.95 6.61
CA ALA A 150 6.04 16.03 5.85
C ALA A 150 5.46 17.12 6.76
N MET A 151 4.79 16.72 7.85
CA MET A 151 4.25 17.63 8.86
C MET A 151 5.37 18.38 9.58
N ARG A 152 6.40 17.67 10.08
CA ARG A 152 7.51 18.29 10.81
C ARG A 152 8.36 19.25 9.97
N MET A 153 8.38 19.10 8.65
CA MET A 153 9.06 20.08 7.80
C MET A 153 8.40 21.47 7.84
N GLU A 154 7.09 21.55 8.12
CA GLU A 154 6.39 22.82 8.29
C GLU A 154 6.89 23.61 9.51
N ASP A 155 7.45 22.93 10.52
CA ASP A 155 8.02 23.58 11.70
C ASP A 155 9.33 24.35 11.39
N PHE A 156 9.93 24.14 10.21
CA PHE A 156 11.21 24.72 9.80
C PHE A 156 11.11 25.71 8.63
N GLU A 157 9.88 25.99 8.15
CA GLU A 157 9.57 26.98 7.11
C GLU A 157 9.15 28.32 7.74
#